data_AF-A0A920GCX6-F1
#
_entry.id   AF-A0A920GCX6-F1
#
_cell.length_a   1.000
_cell.length_b   1.000
_cell.length_c   1.000
_cell.angle_alpha   90.00
_cell.angle_beta   90.00
_cell.angle_gamma   90.00
#
_symmetry.space_group_name_H-M   'P 1'
#
loop_
_entity.id
_entity.type
_entity.pdbx_description
1 polymer ?
#
loop_
_entity_poly.entity_id
_entity_poly.type
_entity_poly.pdbx_seq_one_letter_code
_entity_poly.pdbx_strand_id
1 'polypeptide(L)'
;MAVGVGLISGILGGLSSIWSPPVAMYLLARNVSKEEFIGASGFLFLAGCFPLAAGLILSGVLTFEAALQSVLGLIAVVIGFRIGELMRSYISQDLFRKIVLSVFLVLGVRLIMTGLL
;
A
#
# COMPACT_ATOMS: atom_id res chain seq x y z
N MET A 1 -25.17 7.04 1.76
CA MET A 1 -24.68 6.56 0.45
C MET A 1 -23.17 6.25 0.44
N ALA A 2 -22.32 7.05 1.10
CA ALA A 2 -20.86 6.81 1.11
C ALA A 2 -20.41 5.44 1.68
N VAL A 3 -21.09 4.93 2.71
CA VAL A 3 -20.72 3.64 3.36
C VAL A 3 -20.92 2.45 2.42
N GLY A 4 -22.02 2.42 1.65
CA GLY A 4 -22.30 1.31 0.72
C GLY A 4 -21.31 1.25 -0.45
N VAL A 5 -20.95 2.41 -0.99
CA VAL A 5 -19.92 2.51 -2.04
C VAL A 5 -18.55 2.12 -1.49
N GLY A 6 -18.23 2.53 -0.26
CA GLY A 6 -16.99 2.12 0.42
C GLY A 6 -16.89 0.61 0.63
N LEU A 7 -18.00 -0.04 1.03
CA LEU A 7 -18.05 -1.49 1.23
C LEU A 7 -17.83 -2.25 -0.10
N ILE A 8 -18.55 -1.85 -1.15
CA ILE A 8 -18.46 -2.48 -2.48
C ILE A 8 -17.07 -2.27 -3.06
N SER A 9 -16.52 -1.06 -2.96
CA SER A 9 -15.17 -0.74 -3.43
C SER A 9 -14.11 -1.51 -2.64
N GLY A 10 -14.34 -1.77 -1.35
CA GLY A 10 -13.47 -2.60 -0.51
C GLY A 10 -13.48 -4.07 -0.92
N ILE A 11 -14.65 -4.63 -1.26
CA ILE A 11 -14.78 -6.02 -1.75
C ILE A 11 -14.12 -6.18 -3.12
N LEU A 12 -14.42 -5.27 -4.06
CA LEU A 12 -13.82 -5.29 -5.41
C LEU A 12 -12.31 -5.04 -5.37
N GLY A 13 -11.86 -4.16 -4.47
CA GLY A 13 -10.44 -3.99 -4.15
C GLY A 13 -9.86 -5.31 -3.66
N GLY A 14 -10.46 -5.87 -2.60
CA GLY A 14 -10.13 -7.17 -2.01
C GLY A 14 -9.84 -8.26 -3.04
N LEU A 15 -10.77 -8.44 -3.96
CA LEU A 15 -10.71 -9.45 -5.02
C LEU A 15 -9.65 -9.15 -6.09
N SER A 16 -9.36 -7.88 -6.38
CA SER A 16 -8.39 -7.48 -7.41
C SER A 16 -6.96 -7.38 -6.88
N SER A 17 -6.74 -7.40 -5.56
CA SER A 17 -5.43 -7.22 -4.90
C SER A 17 -4.70 -5.89 -5.22
N ILE A 18 -5.34 -4.97 -5.97
CA ILE A 18 -4.75 -3.72 -6.46
C ILE A 18 -5.61 -2.53 -5.98
N TRP A 19 -5.61 -2.27 -4.68
CA TRP A 19 -6.28 -1.08 -4.10
C TRP A 19 -5.33 0.08 -3.84
N SER A 20 -4.05 -0.19 -3.65
CA SER A 20 -3.05 0.81 -3.24
C SER A 20 -2.71 1.82 -4.35
N PRO A 21 -2.51 1.41 -5.63
CA PRO A 21 -2.17 2.35 -6.69
C PRO A 21 -3.25 3.40 -6.99
N PRO A 22 -4.55 3.05 -7.09
CA PRO A 22 -5.59 4.04 -7.33
C PRO A 22 -5.73 5.07 -6.20
N VAL A 23 -5.64 4.63 -4.93
CA VAL A 23 -5.76 5.56 -3.79
C VAL A 23 -4.55 6.48 -3.71
N ALA A 24 -3.34 5.95 -3.93
CA ALA A 24 -2.15 6.77 -4.02
C ALA A 24 -2.26 7.82 -5.14
N MET A 25 -2.73 7.43 -6.33
CA MET A 25 -2.96 8.37 -7.43
C MET A 25 -4.01 9.44 -7.10
N TYR A 26 -5.09 9.05 -6.42
CA TYR A 26 -6.11 10.00 -5.96
C TYR A 26 -5.52 11.04 -5.00
N LEU A 27 -4.76 10.59 -3.99
CA LEU A 27 -4.11 11.49 -3.03
C LEU A 27 -3.09 12.42 -3.73
N LEU A 28 -2.33 11.89 -4.70
CA LEU A 28 -1.43 12.71 -5.53
C LEU A 28 -2.19 13.75 -6.36
N ALA A 29 -3.30 13.37 -6.99
CA ALA A 29 -4.13 14.27 -7.78
C ALA A 29 -4.71 15.41 -6.91
N ARG A 30 -5.05 15.09 -5.66
CA ARG A 30 -5.50 16.05 -4.64
C ARG A 30 -4.40 16.98 -4.11
N ASN A 31 -3.14 16.82 -4.54
CA ASN A 31 -2.00 17.63 -4.09
C ASN A 31 -1.85 17.67 -2.56
N VAL A 32 -2.21 16.57 -1.87
CA VAL A 32 -2.07 16.51 -0.41
C VAL A 32 -0.60 16.57 0.00
N SER A 33 -0.33 17.06 1.22
CA SER A 33 1.02 17.09 1.79
C SER A 33 1.62 15.69 1.89
N LYS A 34 2.96 15.54 1.91
CA LYS A 34 3.59 14.23 2.06
C LYS A 34 3.19 13.57 3.38
N GLU A 35 3.00 14.37 4.44
CA GLU A 35 2.54 13.91 5.75
C GLU A 35 1.16 13.27 5.64
N GLU A 36 0.23 13.95 4.98
CA GLU A 36 -1.14 13.49 4.81
C GLU A 36 -1.22 12.30 3.85
N PHE A 37 -0.41 12.30 2.79
CA PHE A 37 -0.27 11.15 1.89
C PHE A 37 0.17 9.89 2.65
N ILE A 38 1.21 10.00 3.47
CA ILE A 38 1.77 8.89 4.22
C ILE A 38 0.81 8.44 5.33
N GLY A 39 0.21 9.39 6.05
CA GLY A 39 -0.77 9.10 7.10
C GLY A 39 -2.00 8.38 6.55
N ALA A 40 -2.58 8.90 5.47
CA ALA A 40 -3.76 8.30 4.83
C ALA A 40 -3.43 6.92 4.23
N SER A 41 -2.29 6.77 3.56
CA SER A 41 -1.85 5.49 3.00
C SER A 41 -1.57 4.46 4.11
N GLY A 42 -0.91 4.88 5.19
CA GLY A 42 -0.63 4.02 6.35
C GLY A 42 -1.92 3.56 7.05
N PHE A 43 -2.87 4.48 7.24
CA PHE A 43 -4.20 4.14 7.75
C PHE A 43 -4.93 3.16 6.84
N LEU A 44 -4.89 3.37 5.52
CA LEU A 44 -5.49 2.46 4.55
C LEU A 44 -4.86 1.06 4.59
N PHE A 45 -3.54 0.96 4.69
CA PHE A 45 -2.85 -0.32 4.82
C PHE A 45 -3.22 -1.04 6.12
N LEU A 46 -3.27 -0.31 7.24
CA LEU A 46 -3.68 -0.85 8.52
C LEU A 46 -5.14 -1.34 8.49
N ALA A 47 -6.03 -0.56 7.90
CA ALA A 47 -7.42 -0.96 7.68
C ALA A 47 -7.52 -2.21 6.79
N GLY A 48 -6.68 -2.30 5.74
CA GLY A 48 -6.58 -3.45 4.85
C GLY A 48 -6.03 -4.72 5.51
N CYS A 49 -5.23 -4.60 6.58
CA CYS A 49 -4.71 -5.76 7.30
C CYS A 49 -5.80 -6.63 7.91
N PHE A 50 -6.92 -6.05 8.38
CA PHE A 50 -8.01 -6.82 8.98
C PHE A 50 -8.68 -7.81 8.01
N PRO A 51 -9.21 -7.38 6.85
CA PRO A 51 -9.78 -8.30 5.88
C PRO A 51 -8.72 -9.22 5.25
N LEU A 52 -7.48 -8.74 5.08
CA LEU A 52 -6.39 -9.58 4.60
C LEU A 52 -6.07 -10.73 5.57
N ALA A 53 -5.96 -10.43 6.86
CA ALA A 53 -5.74 -11.44 7.90
C ALA A 53 -6.90 -12.43 7.98
N ALA A 54 -8.14 -11.95 7.91
CA ALA A 54 -9.33 -12.80 7.85
C ALA A 54 -9.28 -13.73 6.63
N GLY A 55 -8.95 -13.20 5.44
CA GLY A 55 -8.78 -13.99 4.22
C GLY A 55 -7.69 -15.05 4.32
N LEU A 56 -6.57 -14.73 4.96
CA LEU A 56 -5.45 -15.64 5.15
C LEU A 56 -5.77 -16.78 6.14
N ILE A 57 -6.55 -16.48 7.19
CA ILE A 57 -7.08 -17.48 8.13
C ILE A 57 -8.06 -18.41 7.41
N LEU A 58 -9.04 -17.86 6.68
CA LEU A 58 -10.04 -18.64 5.95
C LEU A 58 -9.42 -19.54 4.87
N SER A 59 -8.32 -19.08 4.26
CA SER A 59 -7.58 -19.85 3.27
C SER A 59 -6.68 -20.94 3.87
N GLY A 60 -6.57 -21.02 5.21
CA GLY A 60 -5.69 -21.96 5.91
C GLY A 60 -4.19 -21.68 5.74
N VAL A 61 -3.82 -20.56 5.12
CA VAL A 61 -2.44 -20.18 4.83
C VAL A 61 -1.75 -19.59 6.06
N LEU A 62 -2.50 -19.01 6.99
CA LEU A 62 -1.95 -18.50 8.25
C LEU A 62 -1.66 -19.65 9.23
N THR A 63 -0.51 -20.30 9.06
CA THR A 63 0.01 -21.32 9.97
C THR A 63 0.89 -20.69 11.05
N PHE A 64 1.14 -21.43 12.14
CA PHE A 64 2.04 -20.99 13.22
C PHE A 64 3.48 -20.74 12.69
N GLU A 65 3.93 -21.57 11.75
CA GLU A 65 5.23 -21.41 11.09
C GLU A 65 5.29 -20.14 10.24
N ALA A 66 4.24 -19.87 9.45
CA ALA A 66 4.14 -18.64 8.66
C ALA A 66 4.09 -17.40 9.56
N ALA A 67 3.42 -17.48 10.72
CA ALA A 67 3.39 -16.42 11.71
C ALA A 67 4.79 -16.15 12.29
N LEU A 68 5.56 -17.20 12.62
CA LEU A 68 6.92 -17.07 13.12
C LEU A 68 7.88 -16.48 12.08
N GLN A 69 7.78 -16.91 10.81
CA GLN A 69 8.53 -16.31 9.71
C GLN A 69 8.14 -14.84 9.48
N SER A 70 6.87 -14.49 9.67
CA SER A 70 6.39 -13.11 9.57
C SER A 70 6.99 -12.20 10.64
N VAL A 71 7.33 -12.72 11.83
CA VAL A 71 8.03 -11.95 12.87
C VAL A 71 9.44 -11.53 12.41
N LEU A 72 10.17 -12.39 11.71
CA LEU A 72 11.46 -12.01 11.12
C LEU A 72 11.29 -10.94 10.03
N GLY A 73 10.26 -11.09 9.20
CA GLY A 73 9.89 -10.07 8.21
C GLY A 73 9.54 -8.72 8.85
N LEU A 74 8.89 -8.73 10.02
CA LEU A 74 8.52 -7.53 10.76
C LEU A 74 9.75 -6.70 11.16
N ILE A 75 10.86 -7.36 11.52
CA ILE A 75 12.12 -6.66 11.83
C ILE A 75 12.61 -5.88 10.61
N ALA A 76 12.62 -6.52 9.44
CA ALA A 76 13.02 -5.86 8.19
C ALA A 76 12.08 -4.69 7.84
N VAL A 77 10.77 -4.86 8.06
CA VAL A 77 9.77 -3.79 7.85
C VAL A 77 10.01 -2.61 8.80
N VAL A 78 10.28 -2.85 10.08
CA VAL A 78 10.54 -1.79 11.06
C VAL A 78 11.81 -1.02 10.69
N ILE A 79 12.88 -1.72 10.29
CA ILE A 79 14.12 -1.09 9.82
C ILE A 79 13.85 -0.24 8.58
N GLY A 80 13.15 -0.79 7.59
CA GLY A 80 12.78 -0.07 6.37
C GLY A 80 11.92 1.17 6.65
N PHE A 81 10.96 1.05 7.58
CA PHE A 81 10.11 2.17 8.00
C PHE A 81 10.92 3.28 8.66
N ARG A 82 11.87 2.95 9.54
CA ARG A 82 12.77 3.92 10.17
C ARG A 82 13.67 4.63 9.16
N ILE A 83 14.25 3.87 8.22
CA ILE A 83 15.05 4.46 7.15
C ILE A 83 14.21 5.40 6.29
N GLY A 84 12.99 4.97 5.90
CA GLY A 84 12.06 5.79 5.14
C GLY A 84 11.63 7.06 5.87
N GLU A 85 11.37 6.96 7.18
CA GLU A 85 11.04 8.10 8.05
C GLU A 85 12.18 9.13 8.09
N LEU A 86 13.42 8.65 8.23
CA LEU A 86 14.62 9.50 8.21
C LEU A 86 14.82 10.16 6.84
N MET A 87 14.73 9.41 5.75
CA MET A 87 14.86 9.95 4.39
C MET A 87 13.77 10.97 4.07
N ARG A 88 12.56 10.77 4.60
CA ARG A 88 11.42 11.66 4.39
C ARG A 88 11.72 13.08 4.85
N SER A 89 12.44 13.29 5.95
CA SER A 89 12.70 14.64 6.47
C SER A 89 13.55 15.49 5.51
N TYR A 90 14.40 14.85 4.70
CA TYR A 90 15.27 15.50 3.71
C TYR A 90 14.62 15.71 2.34
N ILE A 91 13.47 15.09 2.07
CA ILE A 91 12.79 15.16 0.78
C ILE A 91 11.75 16.31 0.78
N SER A 92 11.84 17.19 -0.22
CA SER A 92 10.85 18.24 -0.48
C SER A 92 9.54 17.67 -1.03
N GLN A 93 8.44 18.41 -0.88
CA GLN A 93 7.12 18.01 -1.37
C GLN A 93 7.12 17.70 -2.88
N ASP A 94 7.77 18.56 -3.68
CA ASP A 94 7.88 18.38 -5.13
C ASP A 94 8.70 17.15 -5.51
N LEU A 95 9.81 16.91 -4.79
CA LEU A 95 10.64 15.73 -5.03
C LEU A 95 9.90 14.45 -4.65
N PHE A 96 9.18 14.44 -3.53
CA PHE A 96 8.34 13.32 -3.12
C PHE A 96 7.31 12.98 -4.21
N ARG A 97 6.58 13.98 -4.70
CA ARG A 97 5.60 13.80 -5.79
C ARG A 97 6.24 13.21 -7.05
N LYS A 98 7.40 13.74 -7.47
CA LYS A 98 8.14 13.23 -8.63
C LYS A 98 8.58 11.78 -8.43
N ILE A 99 9.15 11.44 -7.27
CA ILE A 99 9.57 10.06 -6.96
C ILE A 99 8.39 9.11 -7.04
N VAL A 100 7.26 9.44 -6.41
CA VAL A 100 6.07 8.57 -6.40
C VAL A 100 5.54 8.38 -7.82
N LEU A 101 5.43 9.45 -8.62
CA LEU A 101 5.01 9.35 -10.02
C LEU A 101 5.96 8.49 -10.86
N SER A 102 7.29 8.65 -10.69
CA SER A 102 8.28 7.84 -11.38
C SER A 102 8.16 6.35 -11.03
N VAL A 103 7.95 6.03 -9.75
CA VAL A 103 7.71 4.63 -9.33
C VAL A 103 6.44 4.08 -9.97
N PHE A 104 5.35 4.86 -9.99
CA PHE A 104 4.12 4.44 -10.68
C PHE A 104 4.30 4.25 -12.18
N LEU A 105 5.07 5.11 -12.83
CA LEU A 105 5.41 4.97 -14.25
C LEU A 105 6.13 3.65 -14.50
N VAL A 106 7.17 3.34 -13.70
CA VAL A 106 7.92 2.09 -13.81
C VAL A 106 7.04 0.88 -13.56
N LEU A 107 6.17 0.93 -12.53
CA LEU A 107 5.22 -0.15 -12.23
C LEU A 107 4.22 -0.36 -13.36
N GLY A 108 3.68 0.72 -13.93
CA GLY A 108 2.75 0.65 -15.06
C GLY A 108 3.41 0.08 -16.31
N VAL A 109 4.63 0.52 -16.62
CA VAL A 109 5.43 0.00 -17.74
C VAL A 109 5.76 -1.49 -17.53
N ARG A 110 6.14 -1.89 -16.31
CA ARG A 110 6.35 -3.30 -15.97
C ARG A 110 5.08 -4.13 -16.17
N LEU A 111 3.92 -3.61 -15.76
CA LEU A 111 2.63 -4.29 -15.90
C LEU A 111 2.29 -4.54 -17.38
N ILE A 112 2.51 -3.55 -18.25
CA ILE A 112 2.31 -3.68 -19.70
C ILE A 112 3.25 -4.74 -20.27
N MET A 113 4.53 -4.72 -19.89
CA MET A 113 5.49 -5.73 -20.36
C MET A 113 5.11 -7.15 -19.93
N THR A 114 4.72 -7.34 -18.66
CA THR A 114 4.29 -8.65 -18.15
C THR A 114 2.96 -9.12 -18.77
N GLY A 115 2.09 -8.20 -19.21
CA GLY A 115 0.86 -8.56 -19.91
C GLY A 115 1.04 -8.88 -21.40
N LEU A 116 2.17 -8.48 -22.00
CA LEU A 116 2.47 -8.70 -23.42
C LEU A 116 3.35 -9.94 -23.68
N LEU A 117 4.18 -10.32 -22.68
CA LEU A 117 5.00 -11.54 -22.67
C LEU A 117 4.23 -12.73 -22.11
#